data_AF-A0A7X1HKH2-F1
#
_entry.id   AF-A0A7X1HKH2-F1
#
_cell.length_a   1.000
_cell.length_b   1.000
_cell.length_c   1.000
_cell.angle_alpha   90.00
_cell.angle_beta   90.00
_cell.angle_gamma   90.00
#
_symmetry.space_group_name_H-M   'P 1'
#
loop_
_entity.id
_entity.type
_entity.pdbx_description
1 polymer ?
#
loop_
_entity_poly.entity_id
_entity_poly.type
_entity_poly.pdbx_seq_one_letter_code
_entity_poly.pdbx_strand_id
1 'polypeptide(L)'
;MMINRKNVKRMVIYINDSQKNNLQTFLHKIGFHYYTIQSKLEGSWEHGIRHLNNHVWPGSEAVFHLIVSGDKVDLLLKKLKSFRSDLPDNVVMAVLVCPLDDFIYNMQSVDIEADDSTEKVHWLKDASEE
;
A
#
# COMPACT_ATOMS: atom_id res chain seq x y z
N MET A 1 -3.91 5.19 -18.49
CA MET A 1 -2.58 5.37 -17.86
C MET A 1 -1.73 4.18 -18.27
N MET A 2 -0.71 4.37 -19.13
CA MET A 2 0.20 3.27 -19.49
C MET A 2 1.27 3.16 -18.39
N ILE A 3 1.08 2.25 -17.45
CA ILE A 3 2.13 1.87 -16.50
C ILE A 3 2.97 0.77 -17.16
N ASN A 4 4.29 0.91 -17.18
CA ASN A 4 5.16 -0.23 -17.50
C ASN A 4 5.04 -1.24 -16.36
N ARG A 5 4.22 -2.28 -16.54
CA ARG A 5 3.88 -3.29 -15.52
C ARG A 5 5.08 -4.04 -14.93
N LYS A 6 6.22 -4.07 -15.63
CA LYS A 6 7.48 -4.68 -15.15
C LYS A 6 8.41 -3.70 -14.43
N ASN A 7 8.12 -2.40 -14.50
CA ASN A 7 8.86 -1.36 -13.78
C ASN A 7 7.93 -0.60 -12.82
N VAL A 8 7.41 -1.35 -11.85
CA VAL A 8 6.54 -0.83 -10.79
C VAL A 8 7.06 -1.27 -9.43
N LYS A 9 6.66 -0.53 -8.40
CA LYS A 9 6.86 -0.87 -6.99
C LYS A 9 5.53 -0.81 -6.27
N ARG A 10 5.36 -1.68 -5.28
CA ARG A 10 4.30 -1.54 -4.29
C ARG A 10 4.82 -0.62 -3.21
N MET A 11 4.09 0.44 -2.91
CA MET A 11 4.36 1.29 -1.76
C MET A 11 3.25 1.09 -0.74
N VAL A 12 3.64 0.82 0.50
CA VAL A 12 2.71 0.68 1.63
C VAL A 12 2.96 1.81 2.60
N ILE A 13 1.96 2.65 2.82
CA ILE A 13 2.05 3.77 3.75
C ILE A 13 1.26 3.40 4.99
N TYR A 14 1.93 3.47 6.13
CA TYR A 14 1.33 3.29 7.44
C TYR A 14 1.17 4.66 8.09
N ILE A 15 0.00 4.92 8.66
CA ILE A 15 -0.29 6.16 9.36
C ILE A 15 -1.41 5.93 10.37
N ASN A 16 -1.42 6.72 11.45
CA ASN A 16 -2.54 6.68 12.39
C ASN A 16 -3.87 6.98 11.69
N ASP A 17 -4.96 6.30 12.08
CA ASP A 17 -6.27 6.44 11.42
C ASP A 17 -6.82 7.88 11.47
N SER A 18 -6.43 8.67 12.49
CA SER A 18 -6.78 10.09 12.63
C SER A 18 -6.33 10.94 11.44
N GLN A 19 -5.27 10.53 10.74
CA GLN A 19 -4.68 11.23 9.61
C GLN A 19 -5.07 10.63 8.26
N LYS A 20 -5.90 9.57 8.24
CA LYS A 20 -6.36 8.90 7.01
C LYS A 20 -6.92 9.90 5.99
N ASN A 21 -7.84 10.77 6.41
CA ASN A 21 -8.48 11.74 5.53
C ASN A 21 -7.49 12.80 4.99
N ASN A 22 -6.50 13.18 5.81
CA ASN A 22 -5.45 14.11 5.40
C ASN A 22 -4.56 13.49 4.32
N LEU A 23 -4.17 12.21 4.50
CA LEU A 23 -3.39 11.49 3.51
C LEU A 23 -4.19 11.26 2.20
N GLN A 24 -5.47 10.90 2.28
CA GLN A 24 -6.34 10.78 1.09
C GLN A 24 -6.42 12.09 0.32
N THR A 25 -6.62 13.21 1.03
CA THR A 25 -6.69 14.55 0.43
C THR A 25 -5.37 14.92 -0.23
N PHE A 26 -4.24 14.61 0.42
CA PHE A 26 -2.92 14.83 -0.13
C PHE A 26 -2.68 14.00 -1.41
N LEU A 27 -2.97 12.69 -1.38
CA LEU A 27 -2.84 11.81 -2.54
C LEU A 27 -3.67 12.31 -3.72
N HIS A 28 -4.91 12.73 -3.47
CA HIS A 28 -5.76 13.34 -4.48
C HIS A 28 -5.15 14.62 -5.07
N LYS A 29 -4.62 15.52 -4.24
CA LYS A 29 -3.97 16.77 -4.68
C LYS A 29 -2.75 16.53 -5.57
N ILE A 30 -2.01 15.44 -5.35
CA ILE A 30 -0.83 15.10 -6.17
C ILE A 30 -1.16 14.21 -7.38
N GLY A 31 -2.46 13.98 -7.66
CA GLY A 31 -2.93 13.20 -8.82
C GLY A 31 -2.88 11.68 -8.64
N PHE A 32 -2.77 11.18 -7.41
CA PHE A 32 -2.85 9.75 -7.11
C PHE A 32 -4.31 9.33 -6.92
N HIS A 33 -4.84 8.57 -7.88
CA HIS A 33 -6.23 8.10 -7.88
C HIS A 33 -6.39 6.59 -7.70
N TYR A 34 -5.30 5.83 -7.80
CA TYR A 34 -5.31 4.38 -7.66
C TYR A 34 -4.53 3.96 -6.42
N TYR A 35 -5.28 3.64 -5.36
CA TYR A 35 -4.76 3.07 -4.12
C TYR A 35 -5.89 2.32 -3.40
N THR A 36 -5.53 1.37 -2.56
CA THR A 36 -6.48 0.73 -1.64
C THR A 36 -6.15 1.12 -0.21
N ILE A 37 -7.18 1.16 0.64
CA ILE A 37 -7.04 1.48 2.06
C ILE A 37 -7.49 0.25 2.85
N GLN A 38 -6.61 -0.25 3.70
CA GLN A 38 -6.96 -1.18 4.75
C GLN A 38 -7.23 -0.37 6.03
N SER A 39 -8.40 -0.59 6.62
CA SER A 39 -8.88 0.15 7.79
C SER A 39 -9.19 -0.80 8.93
N LYS A 40 -9.39 -0.24 10.14
CA LYS A 40 -9.61 -1.01 11.40
C LYS A 40 -8.43 -1.90 11.75
N LEU A 41 -7.22 -1.39 11.53
CA LEU A 41 -5.99 -2.06 11.93
C LEU A 41 -5.58 -1.61 13.32
N GLU A 42 -5.00 -2.54 14.06
CA GLU A 42 -4.31 -2.28 15.32
C GLU A 42 -2.81 -2.32 15.04
N GLY A 43 -2.06 -1.36 15.60
CA GLY A 43 -0.62 -1.29 15.40
C GLY A 43 0.09 -0.70 16.62
N SER A 44 1.37 -1.04 16.75
CA SER A 44 2.28 -0.52 17.77
C SER A 44 3.60 -0.19 17.10
N TRP A 45 4.05 1.06 17.22
CA TRP A 45 5.19 1.59 16.48
C TRP A 45 6.44 1.78 17.35
N GLU A 46 6.27 2.27 18.58
CA GLU A 46 7.37 2.48 19.53
C GLU A 46 6.84 2.52 20.96
N HIS A 47 7.69 2.12 21.93
CA HIS A 47 7.36 2.21 23.35
C HIS A 47 7.29 3.69 23.76
N GLY A 48 6.08 4.21 24.04
CA GLY A 48 5.89 5.56 24.60
C GLY A 48 5.19 6.59 23.71
N ILE A 49 4.96 6.30 22.42
CA ILE A 49 4.13 7.15 21.56
C ILE A 49 2.66 6.80 21.80
N ARG A 50 1.93 7.68 22.50
CA ARG A 50 0.48 7.54 22.71
C ARG A 50 -0.27 7.82 21.40
N HIS A 51 -1.07 6.87 20.95
CA HIS A 51 -1.94 7.06 19.80
C HIS A 51 -2.98 8.14 20.10
N LEU A 52 -3.16 9.08 19.16
CA LEU A 52 -4.00 10.25 19.33
C LEU A 52 -5.52 9.97 19.30
N ASN A 53 -5.94 8.80 18.81
CA ASN A 53 -7.35 8.51 18.54
C ASN A 53 -8.10 7.88 19.73
N ASN A 54 -7.38 7.21 20.62
CA ASN A 54 -7.96 6.51 21.75
C ASN A 54 -6.91 6.46 22.88
N HIS A 55 -7.31 6.76 24.11
CA HIS A 55 -6.49 6.49 25.30
C HIS A 55 -6.30 4.98 25.57
N VAL A 56 -6.55 4.14 24.58
CA VAL A 56 -6.55 2.67 24.64
C VAL A 56 -5.44 2.17 23.73
N TRP A 57 -4.59 1.34 24.31
CA TRP A 57 -3.52 0.62 23.64
C TRP A 57 -4.07 -0.76 23.19
N PRO A 58 -3.76 -1.26 21.98
CA PRO A 58 -3.02 -0.62 20.88
C PRO A 58 -3.89 0.42 20.15
N GLY A 59 -3.27 1.35 19.43
CA GLY A 59 -4.01 2.37 18.70
C GLY A 59 -4.50 1.94 17.32
N SER A 60 -5.36 2.77 16.74
CA SER A 60 -5.95 2.53 15.42
C SER A 60 -5.11 3.10 14.28
N GLU A 61 -4.84 2.26 13.29
CA GLU A 61 -4.01 2.55 12.13
C GLU A 61 -4.79 2.44 10.83
N ALA A 62 -4.32 3.17 9.82
CA ALA A 62 -4.73 3.06 8.43
C ALA A 62 -3.52 2.70 7.57
N VAL A 63 -3.72 1.78 6.63
CA VAL A 63 -2.67 1.34 5.70
C VAL A 63 -3.12 1.59 4.27
N PHE A 64 -2.28 2.28 3.51
CA PHE A 64 -2.53 2.57 2.10
C PHE A 64 -1.61 1.73 1.23
N HIS A 65 -2.18 1.00 0.27
CA HIS A 65 -1.41 0.30 -0.74
C HIS A 65 -1.48 1.06 -2.05
N LEU A 66 -0.30 1.42 -2.56
CA LEU A 66 -0.12 2.15 -3.80
C LEU A 66 0.71 1.31 -4.75
N ILE A 67 0.42 1.46 -6.04
CA ILE A 67 1.29 0.98 -7.11
C ILE A 67 1.88 2.21 -7.79
N VAL A 68 3.20 2.22 -7.92
CA VAL A 68 3.96 3.38 -8.36
C VAL A 68 4.95 2.94 -9.43
N SER A 69 5.04 3.68 -10.53
CA SER A 69 6.09 3.47 -11.52
C SER A 69 7.47 3.62 -10.87
N GLY A 70 8.41 2.72 -11.18
CA GLY A 70 9.71 2.67 -10.52
C GLY A 70 10.48 3.99 -10.61
N ASP A 71 10.36 4.71 -11.74
CA ASP A 71 10.97 6.03 -11.98
C ASP A 71 10.32 7.18 -11.19
N LYS A 72 9.14 6.95 -10.59
CA LYS A 72 8.39 7.94 -9.80
C LYS A 72 8.47 7.72 -8.30
N VAL A 73 9.11 6.64 -7.84
CA VAL A 73 9.22 6.30 -6.42
C VAL A 73 9.88 7.43 -5.63
N ASP A 74 11.05 7.91 -6.07
CA ASP A 74 11.77 8.98 -5.38
C ASP A 74 10.97 10.29 -5.35
N LEU A 75 10.24 10.58 -6.42
CA LEU A 75 9.36 11.75 -6.47
C LEU A 75 8.24 11.64 -5.44
N LEU A 76 7.60 10.47 -5.33
CA LEU A 76 6.55 10.25 -4.34
C LEU A 76 7.12 10.30 -2.91
N LEU A 77 8.28 9.69 -2.65
CA LEU A 77 8.94 9.76 -1.34
C LEU A 77 9.26 11.19 -0.93
N LYS A 78 9.74 12.04 -1.84
CA LYS A 78 9.95 13.47 -1.57
C LYS A 78 8.65 14.18 -1.19
N LYS A 79 7.56 13.91 -1.91
CA LYS A 79 6.24 14.50 -1.62
C LYS A 79 5.70 14.00 -0.27
N LEU A 80 5.83 12.71 0.04
CA LEU A 80 5.42 12.13 1.31
C LEU A 80 6.25 12.67 2.48
N LYS A 81 7.54 12.93 2.27
CA LYS A 81 8.40 13.57 3.27
C LYS A 81 7.90 14.98 3.60
N SER A 82 7.55 15.79 2.60
CA SER A 82 6.93 17.10 2.82
C SER A 82 5.61 16.98 3.59
N PHE A 83 4.72 16.06 3.18
CA PHE A 83 3.49 15.80 3.89
C PHE A 83 3.72 15.43 5.36
N ARG A 84 4.69 14.55 5.66
CA ARG A 84 5.04 14.18 7.05
C ARG A 84 5.60 15.36 7.85
N SER A 85 6.35 16.27 7.22
CA SER A 85 6.86 17.47 7.88
C SER A 85 5.75 18.43 8.30
N ASP A 86 4.59 18.38 7.65
CA ASP A 86 3.42 19.21 7.99
C ASP A 86 2.54 18.58 9.09
N LEU A 87 2.81 17.33 9.51
CA LEU A 87 2.06 16.64 10.55
C LEU A 87 2.62 16.93 11.95
N PRO A 88 1.77 16.91 13.00
CA PRO A 88 2.23 17.00 14.40
C PRO A 88 3.30 15.96 14.74
N ASP A 89 4.23 16.31 15.64
CA ASP A 89 5.40 15.48 15.98
C ASP A 89 5.02 14.07 16.49
N ASN A 90 3.86 13.95 17.13
CA ASN A 90 3.35 12.69 17.69
C ASN A 90 2.60 11.82 16.68
N VAL A 91 2.56 12.20 15.40
CA VAL A 91 2.05 11.34 14.33
C VAL A 91 3.19 10.48 13.78
N VAL A 92 2.97 9.17 13.80
CA VAL A 92 3.87 8.22 13.14
C VAL A 92 3.37 7.99 11.72
N MET A 93 4.31 8.05 10.77
CA MET A 93 4.09 7.69 9.39
C MET A 93 5.30 6.92 8.89
N ALA A 94 5.06 5.74 8.31
CA ALA A 94 6.11 4.90 7.75
C ALA A 94 5.76 4.52 6.31
N VAL A 95 6.78 4.28 5.49
CA VAL A 95 6.62 3.88 4.10
C VAL A 95 7.48 2.65 3.82
N LEU A 96 6.85 1.57 3.38
CA LEU A 96 7.51 0.39 2.85
C LEU A 96 7.53 0.48 1.32
N VAL A 97 8.69 0.25 0.70
CA VAL A 97 8.84 0.14 -0.75
C VAL A 97 9.21 -1.29 -1.08
N CYS A 98 8.29 -2.02 -1.73
CA CYS A 98 8.49 -3.41 -2.13
C CYS A 98 8.76 -3.52 -3.63
N PRO A 99 9.69 -4.40 -4.06
CA PRO A 99 9.74 -4.82 -5.45
C PRO A 99 8.44 -5.53 -5.82
N LEU A 100 8.05 -5.39 -7.09
CA LEU A 100 7.01 -6.17 -7.73
C LEU A 100 7.56 -6.68 -9.05
N ASP A 101 7.30 -7.94 -9.36
CA ASP A 101 7.68 -8.54 -10.64
C ASP A 101 6.71 -8.11 -11.75
N ASP A 102 5.43 -7.97 -11.40
CA ASP A 102 4.37 -7.56 -12.33
C ASP A 102 3.21 -6.86 -11.62
N PHE A 103 2.46 -6.05 -12.36
CA PHE A 103 1.19 -5.48 -11.91
C PHE A 103 0.16 -5.42 -13.04
N ILE A 104 -0.89 -6.22 -12.88
CA ILE A 104 -1.99 -6.32 -13.83
C ILE A 104 -3.17 -5.50 -13.28
N TYR A 105 -3.33 -4.27 -13.79
CA TYR A 105 -4.40 -3.37 -13.34
C TYR A 105 -5.80 -3.78 -13.84
N ASN A 106 -5.84 -4.51 -14.96
CA ASN A 106 -7.05 -5.04 -15.57
C ASN A 106 -6.74 -6.42 -16.18
N MET A 107 -7.39 -7.47 -15.68
CA MET A 107 -7.19 -8.83 -16.18
C MET A 107 -7.63 -9.01 -17.64
N GLN A 108 -8.51 -8.16 -18.15
CA GLN A 108 -8.92 -8.20 -19.56
C GLN A 108 -7.88 -7.57 -20.49
N SER A 109 -6.94 -6.77 -19.97
CA SER A 109 -5.96 -6.06 -20.79
C SER A 109 -4.64 -6.80 -20.94
N VAL A 110 -4.48 -7.94 -20.26
CA VAL A 110 -3.26 -8.74 -20.34
C VAL A 110 -3.40 -9.78 -21.44
N ASP A 111 -2.33 -9.96 -22.20
CA ASP A 111 -2.19 -11.01 -23.21
C ASP A 111 -1.89 -12.36 -22.52
N ILE A 112 -2.91 -12.90 -21.86
CA ILE A 112 -2.95 -14.23 -21.25
C ILE A 112 -4.27 -14.86 -21.72
N GLU A 113 -4.19 -16.03 -22.34
CA GLU A 113 -5.38 -16.77 -22.76
C GLU A 113 -6.23 -17.18 -21.55
N ALA A 114 -7.55 -17.02 -21.68
CA ALA A 114 -8.48 -17.49 -20.67
C ALA A 114 -8.49 -19.02 -20.66
N ASP A 115 -8.58 -19.61 -19.46
CA ASP A 115 -8.74 -21.04 -19.30
C ASP A 115 -10.24 -21.38 -19.14
N ASP A 116 -10.79 -22.07 -20.14
CA ASP A 116 -12.17 -22.56 -20.16
C ASP A 116 -12.29 -24.03 -19.67
N SER A 117 -11.20 -24.61 -19.16
CA SER A 117 -11.19 -25.99 -18.69
C SER A 117 -11.97 -26.16 -17.38
N THR A 118 -12.41 -27.40 -17.11
CA THR A 118 -13.01 -27.80 -15.82
C THR A 118 -11.98 -28.44 -14.88
N GLU A 119 -10.69 -28.39 -15.24
CA GLU A 119 -9.61 -29.03 -14.50
C GLU A 119 -9.44 -28.39 -13.12
N LYS A 120 -9.34 -29.23 -12.09
CA LYS A 120 -9.07 -28.75 -10.73
C LYS A 120 -7.57 -28.62 -10.53
N VAL A 121 -7.08 -27.39 -10.48
CA VAL A 121 -5.68 -27.12 -10.15
C VAL A 121 -5.46 -27.16 -8.62
N HIS A 122 -4.54 -28.02 -8.17
CA HIS A 122 -4.11 -28.10 -6.77
C HIS A 122 -2.81 -27.31 -6.57
N TRP A 123 -2.95 -26.03 -6.22
CA TRP A 123 -1.85 -25.05 -6.18
C TRP A 123 -0.80 -25.26 -5.08
N LEU A 124 -1.07 -26.10 -4.08
CA LEU A 124 -0.24 -26.27 -2.88
C LEU A 124 -0.06 -27.76 -2.49
N LYS A 125 -0.27 -28.71 -3.42
CA LYS A 125 0.05 -30.12 -3.12
C LYS A 125 1.56 -30.31 -3.21
N ASP A 126 2.16 -30.64 -2.07
CA ASP A 126 3.57 -30.97 -1.95
C ASP A 126 3.93 -32.18 -2.83
N ALA A 127 5.12 -32.10 -3.43
CA ALA A 127 5.82 -33.25 -3.98
C ALA A 127 6.19 -34.20 -2.83
N SER A 128 5.27 -35.08 -2.46
CA SER A 128 5.58 -36.27 -1.67
C SER A 128 4.55 -37.36 -1.93
N GLU A 129 4.64 -37.96 -3.11
CA GLU A 129 4.37 -39.38 -3.27
C GLU A 129 5.65 -40.01 -3.84
N GLU A 130 6.48 -40.53 -2.94
CA GLU A 130 7.31 -41.73 -3.13
C GLU A 130 7.74 -42.27 -1.76
#